data_AF-A0A8S3ESI5-F1
#
_entry.id   AF-A0A8S3ESI5-F1
#
_cell.length_a   1.000
_cell.length_b   1.000
_cell.length_c   1.000
_cell.angle_alpha   90.00
_cell.angle_beta   90.00
_cell.angle_gamma   90.00
#
_symmetry.space_group_name_H-M   'P 1'
#
loop_
_entity.id
_entity.type
_entity.pdbx_description
1 polymer ?
#
loop_
_entity_poly.entity_id
_entity_poly.type
_entity_poly.pdbx_seq_one_letter_code
_entity_poly.pdbx_strand_id
1 'polypeptide(L)'
;LTVEGRPVTNQRASGRCWIFACLNVIRIQLMKTLKIQELELSQNYLFYYDKIERCHYFLTSMIELAKKKEPIDGRLVQYLLHELLIDGGQWDMLVNLINKYGVIPKSAFPESSSSEAAVFMNKFLRTKVYLFKHQN
;
A
#
# COMPACT_ATOMS: atom_id res chain seq x y z
N LEU A 1 -26.81 19.31 5.30
CA LEU A 1 -25.38 19.61 5.53
C LEU A 1 -24.57 19.00 4.40
N THR A 2 -23.91 19.81 3.60
CA THR A 2 -22.86 19.36 2.67
C THR A 2 -21.72 18.75 3.50
N VAL A 3 -21.61 17.41 3.49
CA VAL A 3 -20.53 16.69 4.18
C VAL A 3 -19.33 16.65 3.23
N GLU A 4 -18.33 17.49 3.49
CA GLU A 4 -17.12 17.62 2.65
C GLU A 4 -15.95 16.70 3.07
N GLY A 5 -16.15 15.88 4.11
CA GLY A 5 -15.14 15.00 4.68
C GLY A 5 -14.29 15.73 5.73
N ARG A 6 -14.30 15.24 6.97
CA ARG A 6 -13.55 15.81 8.09
C ARG A 6 -13.02 14.69 8.99
N PRO A 7 -11.83 14.86 9.62
CA PRO A 7 -10.87 15.97 9.48
C PRO A 7 -10.09 15.94 8.15
N VAL A 8 -9.28 16.98 7.90
CA VAL A 8 -8.29 16.97 6.81
C VAL A 8 -7.24 15.90 7.07
N THR A 9 -6.93 15.09 6.06
CA THR A 9 -6.00 13.97 6.18
C THR A 9 -4.59 14.35 5.72
N ASN A 10 -3.55 13.76 6.30
CA ASN A 10 -2.16 14.02 5.93
C ASN A 10 -1.34 12.72 5.84
N GLN A 11 -0.78 12.42 4.66
CA GLN A 11 0.04 11.22 4.42
C GLN A 11 1.49 11.34 4.90
N ARG A 12 1.94 12.56 5.24
CA ARG A 12 3.31 12.90 5.63
C ARG A 12 4.35 12.39 4.62
N ALA A 13 5.52 11.92 5.10
CA ALA A 13 6.63 11.48 4.26
C ALA A 13 6.44 10.03 3.79
N SER A 14 5.33 9.79 3.07
CA SER A 14 5.00 8.51 2.45
C SER A 14 4.33 8.72 1.09
N GLY A 15 4.44 7.75 0.18
CA GLY A 15 3.83 7.81 -1.16
C GLY A 15 2.40 7.28 -1.21
N ARG A 16 1.60 7.48 -0.16
CA ARG A 16 0.27 6.85 0.02
C ARG A 16 -0.90 7.66 -0.55
N CYS A 17 -0.65 8.64 -1.41
CA CYS A 17 -1.67 9.57 -1.93
C CYS A 17 -2.89 8.85 -2.52
N TRP A 18 -2.68 7.77 -3.26
CA TRP A 18 -3.72 6.93 -3.84
C TRP A 18 -4.67 6.33 -2.78
N ILE A 19 -4.13 5.80 -1.68
CA ILE A 19 -4.92 5.28 -0.55
C ILE A 19 -5.72 6.41 0.10
N PHE A 20 -5.06 7.53 0.40
CA PHE A 20 -5.70 8.69 1.03
C PHE A 20 -6.84 9.24 0.16
N ALA A 21 -6.62 9.42 -1.13
CA ALA A 21 -7.61 9.92 -2.07
C ALA A 21 -8.85 9.01 -2.13
N CYS A 22 -8.65 7.68 -2.22
CA CYS A 22 -9.73 6.71 -2.24
C CYS A 22 -10.56 6.73 -0.94
N LEU A 23 -9.89 6.66 0.22
CA LEU A 23 -10.59 6.65 1.51
C LEU A 23 -11.30 7.99 1.79
N ASN A 24 -10.78 9.11 1.26
CA ASN A 24 -11.43 10.41 1.34
C ASN A 24 -12.75 10.47 0.56
N VAL A 25 -12.86 9.73 -0.56
CA VAL A 25 -14.14 9.60 -1.28
C VAL A 25 -15.10 8.70 -0.51
N ILE A 26 -14.64 7.53 -0.06
CA ILE A 26 -15.49 6.54 0.63
C ILE A 26 -16.07 7.11 1.93
N ARG A 27 -15.26 7.81 2.73
CA ARG A 27 -15.69 8.31 4.04
C ARG A 27 -16.84 9.30 3.95
N ILE A 28 -16.94 10.10 2.88
CA ILE A 28 -18.02 11.10 2.73
C ILE A 28 -19.38 10.40 2.75
N GLN A 29 -19.49 9.28 2.03
CA GLN A 29 -20.74 8.52 1.99
C GLN A 29 -21.01 7.84 3.34
N LEU A 30 -20.00 7.24 3.97
CA LEU A 30 -20.15 6.63 5.30
C LEU A 30 -20.58 7.65 6.37
N MET A 31 -19.98 8.84 6.36
CA MET A 31 -20.32 9.93 7.29
C MET A 31 -21.79 10.34 7.15
N LYS A 32 -22.29 10.45 5.91
CA LYS A 32 -23.70 10.76 5.63
C LYS A 32 -24.63 9.66 6.14
N THR A 33 -24.33 8.40 5.83
CA THR A 33 -25.16 7.24 6.21
C THR A 33 -25.20 7.05 7.72
N LEU A 34 -24.05 7.14 8.39
CA LEU A 34 -23.92 6.92 9.83
C LEU A 34 -24.23 8.16 10.67
N LYS A 35 -24.48 9.32 10.04
CA LYS A 35 -24.74 10.61 10.69
C LYS A 35 -23.64 11.04 11.67
N ILE A 36 -22.39 10.80 11.30
CA ILE A 36 -21.20 11.19 12.08
C ILE A 36 -20.52 12.41 11.48
N GLN A 37 -20.02 13.31 12.34
CA GLN A 37 -19.43 14.57 11.91
C GLN A 37 -17.99 14.44 11.41
N GLU A 38 -17.24 13.48 11.96
CA GLU A 38 -15.85 13.23 11.64
C GLU A 38 -15.60 11.74 11.49
N LEU A 39 -14.86 11.38 10.43
CA LEU A 39 -14.42 10.02 10.19
C LEU A 39 -13.10 10.05 9.42
N GLU A 40 -12.15 9.24 9.89
CA GLU A 40 -11.06 8.75 9.06
C GLU A 40 -11.12 7.23 9.03
N LEU A 41 -10.95 6.67 7.84
CA LEU A 41 -10.66 5.25 7.65
C LEU A 41 -9.14 5.05 7.75
N SER A 42 -8.70 3.89 8.23
CA SER A 42 -7.27 3.63 8.43
C SER A 42 -6.55 3.48 7.09
N GLN A 43 -5.75 4.49 6.74
CA GLN A 43 -4.85 4.43 5.59
C GLN A 43 -3.69 3.46 5.86
N ASN A 44 -3.20 3.43 7.11
CA ASN A 44 -2.15 2.50 7.55
C ASN A 44 -2.59 1.03 7.39
N TYR A 45 -3.85 0.71 7.64
CA TYR A 45 -4.37 -0.66 7.48
C TYR A 45 -4.23 -1.17 6.04
N LEU A 46 -4.66 -0.38 5.05
CA LEU A 46 -4.49 -0.74 3.65
C LEU A 46 -3.02 -0.72 3.22
N PHE A 47 -2.23 0.23 3.72
CA PHE A 47 -0.79 0.31 3.43
C PHE A 47 -0.02 -0.91 3.95
N TYR A 48 -0.39 -1.42 5.13
CA TYR A 48 0.18 -2.63 5.69
C TYR A 48 -0.04 -3.84 4.77
N TYR A 49 -1.27 -4.08 4.34
CA TYR A 49 -1.57 -5.20 3.43
C TYR A 49 -1.00 -4.98 2.03
N ASP A 50 -0.99 -3.75 1.50
CA ASP A 50 -0.32 -3.44 0.24
C ASP A 50 1.16 -3.85 0.26
N LYS A 51 1.87 -3.55 1.35
CA LYS A 51 3.29 -3.91 1.46
C LYS A 51 3.50 -5.42 1.49
N ILE A 52 2.62 -6.17 2.16
CA ILE A 52 2.66 -7.64 2.20
C ILE A 52 2.37 -8.24 0.82
N GLU A 53 1.29 -7.79 0.17
CA GLU A 53 0.88 -8.30 -1.14
C GLU A 53 1.91 -7.98 -2.21
N ARG A 54 2.58 -6.83 -2.15
CA ARG A 54 3.69 -6.51 -3.07
C ARG A 54 4.90 -7.40 -2.86
N CYS A 55 5.27 -7.71 -1.61
CA CYS A 55 6.32 -8.69 -1.34
C CYS A 55 5.97 -10.04 -1.96
N HIS A 56 4.73 -10.51 -1.75
CA HIS A 56 4.26 -11.78 -2.30
C HIS A 56 4.24 -11.79 -3.84
N TYR A 57 3.69 -10.75 -4.46
CA TYR A 57 3.67 -10.57 -5.91
C TYR A 57 5.08 -10.57 -6.51
N PHE A 58 6.02 -9.84 -5.90
CA PHE A 58 7.39 -9.79 -6.38
C PHE A 58 8.07 -11.16 -6.31
N LEU A 59 7.98 -11.86 -5.17
CA LEU A 59 8.59 -13.18 -5.02
C LEU A 59 8.04 -14.18 -6.03
N THR A 60 6.72 -14.17 -6.24
CA THR A 60 6.06 -15.04 -7.22
C THR A 60 6.49 -14.70 -8.64
N SER A 61 6.54 -13.41 -8.98
CA SER A 61 7.01 -12.93 -10.29
C SER A 61 8.46 -13.35 -10.55
N MET A 62 9.35 -13.24 -9.56
CA MET A 62 10.74 -13.66 -9.68
C MET A 62 10.87 -15.17 -9.93
N ILE A 63 10.05 -16.00 -9.27
CA ILE A 63 10.01 -17.45 -9.52
C ILE A 63 9.56 -17.74 -10.95
N GLU A 64 8.53 -17.06 -11.45
CA GLU A 64 8.05 -17.23 -12.83
C GLU A 64 9.08 -16.81 -13.87
N LEU A 65 9.76 -15.69 -13.65
CA LEU A 65 10.83 -15.20 -14.55
C LEU A 65 12.02 -16.16 -14.56
N ALA A 66 12.39 -16.71 -13.41
CA ALA A 66 13.43 -17.75 -13.32
C ALA A 66 13.05 -19.00 -14.13
N LYS A 67 11.80 -19.48 -14.02
CA LYS A 67 11.29 -20.61 -14.82
C LYS A 67 11.32 -20.32 -16.32
N LYS A 68 11.07 -19.07 -16.72
CA LYS A 68 11.16 -18.60 -18.11
C LYS A 68 12.60 -18.33 -18.58
N LYS A 69 13.61 -18.51 -17.71
CA LYS A 69 15.02 -18.25 -17.98
C LYS A 69 15.30 -16.79 -18.39
N GLU A 70 14.55 -15.85 -17.83
CA GLU A 70 14.79 -14.42 -18.02
C GLU A 70 16.14 -14.01 -17.42
N PRO A 71 16.99 -13.27 -18.16
CA PRO A 71 18.30 -12.88 -17.66
C PRO A 71 18.19 -11.91 -16.49
N ILE A 72 19.08 -12.07 -15.51
CA ILE A 72 19.08 -11.28 -14.26
C ILE A 72 19.31 -9.78 -14.52
N ASP A 73 20.16 -9.47 -15.49
CA ASP A 73 20.47 -8.15 -16.02
C ASP A 73 19.50 -7.73 -17.14
N GLY A 74 18.53 -8.59 -17.45
CA GLY A 74 17.45 -8.31 -18.38
C GLY A 74 16.58 -7.14 -17.91
N ARG A 75 16.08 -6.37 -18.88
CA ARG A 75 15.25 -5.18 -18.65
C ARG A 75 14.09 -5.44 -17.68
N LEU A 76 13.40 -6.58 -17.82
CA LEU A 76 12.23 -6.91 -17.02
C LEU A 76 12.58 -7.17 -15.54
N VAL A 77 13.62 -7.97 -15.29
CA VAL A 77 14.09 -8.25 -13.92
C VAL A 77 14.58 -6.96 -13.25
N GLN A 78 15.38 -6.16 -13.96
CA GLN A 78 15.88 -4.88 -13.44
C GLN A 78 14.74 -3.88 -13.14
N TYR A 79 13.70 -3.84 -13.99
CA TYR A 79 12.51 -3.03 -13.73
C TYR A 79 11.78 -3.46 -12.45
N LEU A 80 11.53 -4.75 -12.25
CA LEU A 80 10.87 -5.23 -11.03
C LEU A 80 11.69 -4.95 -9.77
N LEU A 81 13.02 -5.04 -9.85
CA LEU A 81 13.92 -4.69 -8.75
C LEU A 81 13.85 -3.19 -8.41
N HIS A 82 13.75 -2.33 -9.43
CA HIS A 82 13.61 -0.89 -9.24
C HIS A 82 12.27 -0.53 -8.56
N GLU A 83 11.17 -1.10 -9.05
CA GLU A 83 9.81 -0.82 -8.56
C GLU A 83 9.45 -1.53 -7.23
N LEU A 84 10.33 -2.41 -6.72
CA LEU A 84 10.07 -3.26 -5.55
C LEU A 84 9.67 -2.44 -4.31
N LEU A 85 8.44 -2.54 -3.81
CA LEU A 85 8.01 -1.88 -2.56
C LEU A 85 8.09 -0.34 -2.58
N ILE A 86 7.90 0.29 -3.73
CA ILE A 86 7.44 1.69 -3.74
C ILE A 86 6.08 1.78 -3.00
N ASP A 87 5.75 2.98 -2.51
CA ASP A 87 4.47 3.20 -1.82
C ASP A 87 3.32 3.51 -2.79
N GLY A 88 3.62 4.02 -3.98
CA GLY A 88 2.62 4.40 -4.97
C GLY A 88 1.89 3.20 -5.56
N GLY A 89 0.61 3.35 -5.83
CA GLY A 89 -0.24 2.30 -6.41
C GLY A 89 -1.31 2.86 -7.34
N GLN A 90 -2.15 1.95 -7.83
CA GLN A 90 -3.21 2.23 -8.80
C GLN A 90 -4.59 1.84 -8.26
N TRP A 91 -5.64 2.28 -8.94
CA TRP A 91 -7.03 2.02 -8.55
C TRP A 91 -7.34 0.53 -8.37
N ASP A 92 -6.94 -0.32 -9.32
CA ASP A 92 -7.25 -1.76 -9.25
C ASP A 92 -6.54 -2.44 -8.06
N MET A 93 -5.36 -1.92 -7.68
CA MET A 93 -4.66 -2.41 -6.48
C MET A 93 -5.46 -2.08 -5.20
N LEU A 94 -6.06 -0.89 -5.13
CA LEU A 94 -6.97 -0.53 -4.03
C LEU A 94 -8.20 -1.43 -4.00
N VAL A 95 -8.82 -1.68 -5.15
CA VAL A 95 -9.98 -2.57 -5.27
C VAL A 95 -9.63 -3.97 -4.77
N ASN A 96 -8.46 -4.51 -5.15
CA ASN A 96 -7.99 -5.80 -4.66
C ASN A 96 -7.83 -5.82 -3.14
N LEU A 97 -7.23 -4.78 -2.57
CA LEU A 97 -7.04 -4.67 -1.11
C LEU A 97 -8.37 -4.54 -0.38
N ILE A 98 -9.27 -3.67 -0.83
CA ILE A 98 -10.56 -3.43 -0.18
C ILE A 98 -11.47 -4.66 -0.30
N ASN A 99 -11.50 -5.35 -1.44
CA ASN A 99 -12.31 -6.55 -1.60
C ASN A 99 -11.81 -7.71 -0.72
N LYS A 100 -10.50 -7.80 -0.49
CA LYS A 100 -9.90 -8.88 0.31
C LYS A 100 -9.88 -8.60 1.81
N TYR A 101 -9.60 -7.35 2.21
CA TYR A 101 -9.35 -6.97 3.59
C TYR A 101 -10.36 -5.98 4.16
N GLY A 102 -11.21 -5.37 3.31
CA GLY A 102 -12.16 -4.36 3.72
C GLY A 102 -11.48 -3.04 4.12
N VAL A 103 -12.23 -2.23 4.88
CA VAL A 103 -11.75 -0.97 5.47
C VAL A 103 -12.17 -0.91 6.93
N ILE A 104 -11.38 -0.23 7.75
CA ILE A 104 -11.67 -0.07 9.18
C ILE A 104 -11.52 1.40 9.61
N PRO A 105 -12.15 1.82 10.71
CA PRO A 105 -11.91 3.14 11.29
C PRO A 105 -10.43 3.31 11.68
N LYS A 106 -9.89 4.53 11.51
CA LYS A 106 -8.51 4.87 11.90
C LYS A 106 -8.22 4.63 13.38
N SER A 107 -9.23 4.76 14.25
CA SER A 107 -9.10 4.47 15.68
C SER A 107 -8.78 3.01 15.99
N ALA A 108 -9.17 2.07 15.13
CA ALA A 108 -8.88 0.64 15.31
C ALA A 108 -7.46 0.26 14.85
N PHE A 109 -6.87 1.04 13.94
CA PHE A 109 -5.51 0.82 13.46
C PHE A 109 -4.86 2.17 13.12
N PRO A 110 -4.21 2.81 14.10
CA PRO A 110 -3.66 4.15 13.94
C PRO A 110 -2.42 4.16 13.04
N GLU A 111 -1.96 5.36 12.71
CA GLU A 111 -0.67 5.57 12.05
C GLU A 111 0.49 5.15 12.98
N SER A 112 1.63 4.83 12.37
CA SER A 112 2.89 4.49 13.03
C SER A 112 4.02 5.33 12.45
N SER A 113 5.18 5.35 13.12
CA SER A 113 6.37 6.03 12.59
C SER A 113 6.74 5.56 11.18
N SER A 114 6.57 4.27 10.89
CA SER A 114 6.86 3.70 9.57
C SER A 114 5.82 4.07 8.51
N SER A 115 4.56 4.30 8.88
CA SER A 115 3.54 4.71 7.90
C SER A 115 3.65 6.20 7.57
N GLU A 116 4.12 7.01 8.51
CA GLU A 116 4.34 8.45 8.34
C GLU A 116 5.72 8.80 7.74
N ALA A 117 6.70 7.89 7.84
CA ALA A 117 8.05 8.02 7.27
C ALA A 117 8.54 6.67 6.72
N ALA A 118 7.98 6.25 5.58
CA ALA A 118 8.12 4.89 5.04
C ALA A 118 9.49 4.55 4.46
N VAL A 119 10.36 5.55 4.21
CA VAL A 119 11.65 5.37 3.53
C VAL A 119 12.52 4.29 4.18
N PHE A 120 12.63 4.31 5.52
CA PHE A 120 13.47 3.35 6.24
C PHE A 120 12.92 1.92 6.14
N MET A 121 11.61 1.75 6.37
CA MET A 121 10.94 0.46 6.23
C MET A 121 11.09 -0.09 4.81
N ASN A 122 10.86 0.75 3.79
CA ASN A 122 10.99 0.35 2.39
C ASN A 122 12.42 -0.08 2.05
N LYS A 123 13.43 0.65 2.52
CA LYS A 123 14.84 0.27 2.33
C LYS A 123 15.14 -1.07 3.00
N PHE A 124 14.70 -1.26 4.24
CA PHE A 124 14.92 -2.51 4.97
C PHE A 124 14.27 -3.71 4.26
N LEU A 125 13.00 -3.59 3.88
CA LEU A 125 12.26 -4.65 3.21
C LEU A 125 12.85 -4.95 1.82
N ARG A 126 13.20 -3.93 1.03
CA ARG A 126 13.86 -4.11 -0.28
C ARG A 126 15.12 -4.94 -0.14
N THR A 127 15.98 -4.63 0.83
CA THR A 127 17.20 -5.41 1.08
C THR A 127 16.90 -6.86 1.44
N LYS A 128 15.93 -7.11 2.32
CA LYS A 128 15.60 -8.49 2.73
C LYS A 128 14.97 -9.31 1.61
N VAL A 129 14.01 -8.73 0.89
CA VAL A 129 13.35 -9.39 -0.24
C VAL A 129 14.32 -9.66 -1.39
N TYR A 130 15.27 -8.75 -1.62
CA TYR A 130 16.36 -8.97 -2.57
C TYR A 130 17.23 -10.17 -2.17
N LEU A 131 17.61 -10.27 -0.90
CA LEU A 131 18.46 -11.37 -0.40
C LEU A 131 17.79 -12.74 -0.43
N PHE A 132 16.46 -12.80 -0.30
CA PHE A 132 15.71 -14.07 -0.44
C PHE A 132 15.95 -14.78 -1.78
N LYS A 133 16.34 -14.04 -2.83
CA LYS A 133 16.74 -14.60 -4.13
C LYS A 133 18.03 -15.43 -4.05
N HIS A 134 18.95 -15.10 -3.15
CA HIS A 134 20.28 -15.71 -3.12
C HIS A 134 20.37 -17.00 -2.30
N GLN A 135 19.27 -17.42 -1.65
CA GLN A 135 19.28 -18.55 -0.71
C GLN A 135 18.63 -19.84 -1.24
N ASN A 136 18.10 -19.84 -2.47
CA ASN A 136 17.52 -21.02 -3.14
C ASN A 136 17.94 -21.06 -4.62
#